data_AF-Q72RI3-F1
#
_entry.id   AF-Q72RI3-F1
#
_cell.length_a   1.000
_cell.length_b   1.000
_cell.length_c   1.000
_cell.angle_alpha   90.00
_cell.angle_beta   90.00
_cell.angle_gamma   90.00
#
_symmetry.space_group_name_H-M   'P 1'
#
loop_
_entity.id
_entity.type
_entity.pdbx_description
1 polymer ?
#
loop_
_entity_poly.entity_id
_entity_poly.type
_entity_poly.pdbx_seq_one_letter_code
_entity_poly.pdbx_strand_id
1 'polypeptide(L)'
;MNLVKTEYFRDLDKLITESIFVGNGIIDFESERRENMLTISISFEIAKECKVSDFLVFFKKLVENRKKQLEPYFNRRMIFYVWFDEQAAQLRFNCISAEHKIPPFNVEIKLVALDEIITDFLNSKYL
;
A
#
# COMPACT_ATOMS: atom_id res chain seq x y z
N MET A 1 -23.67 -9.65 -6.15
CA MET A 1 -22.36 -8.98 -6.07
C MET A 1 -22.63 -7.49 -6.22
N ASN A 2 -22.19 -6.63 -5.29
CA ASN A 2 -22.51 -5.20 -5.37
C ASN A 2 -21.68 -4.55 -6.49
N LEU A 3 -22.36 -3.87 -7.42
CA LEU A 3 -21.75 -3.27 -8.60
C LEU A 3 -20.76 -2.16 -8.20
N VAL A 4 -21.11 -1.34 -7.20
CA VAL A 4 -20.30 -0.20 -6.74
C VAL A 4 -18.98 -0.67 -6.16
N LYS A 5 -19.00 -1.63 -5.24
CA LYS A 5 -17.78 -2.26 -4.72
C LYS A 5 -16.93 -2.90 -5.83
N THR A 6 -17.57 -3.56 -6.80
CA THR A 6 -16.85 -4.23 -7.89
C THR A 6 -16.13 -3.21 -8.78
N GLU A 7 -16.78 -2.08 -9.09
CA GLU A 7 -16.18 -0.98 -9.84
C GLU A 7 -15.03 -0.33 -9.07
N TYR A 8 -15.22 -0.09 -7.76
CA TYR A 8 -14.17 0.43 -6.89
C TYR A 8 -12.89 -0.41 -6.96
N PHE A 9 -12.98 -1.73 -6.76
CA PHE A 9 -11.78 -2.60 -6.83
C PHE A 9 -11.21 -2.71 -8.25
N ARG A 10 -12.04 -2.59 -9.30
CA ARG A 10 -11.56 -2.53 -10.68
C ARG A 10 -10.73 -1.25 -10.91
N ASP A 11 -11.14 -0.13 -10.33
CA ASP A 11 -10.35 1.10 -10.40
C ASP A 11 -9.04 0.98 -9.64
N LEU A 12 -9.04 0.29 -8.49
CA LEU A 12 -7.81 0.02 -7.73
C LEU A 12 -6.82 -0.89 -8.48
N ASP A 13 -7.28 -1.73 -9.41
CA ASP A 13 -6.38 -2.57 -10.21
C ASP A 13 -5.35 -1.73 -11.01
N LYS A 14 -5.64 -0.44 -11.30
CA LYS A 14 -4.68 0.49 -11.91
C LYS A 14 -3.40 0.62 -11.07
N LEU A 15 -3.55 0.72 -9.74
CA LEU A 15 -2.43 0.83 -8.80
C LEU A 15 -1.52 -0.41 -8.83
N ILE A 16 -2.11 -1.59 -9.07
CA ILE A 16 -1.36 -2.85 -9.19
C ILE A 16 -0.39 -2.77 -10.37
N THR A 17 -0.81 -2.17 -11.47
CA THR A 17 -0.02 -2.10 -12.71
C THR A 17 0.97 -0.95 -12.75
N GLU A 18 0.92 -0.01 -11.81
CA GLU A 18 1.88 1.10 -11.76
C GLU A 18 3.32 0.59 -11.62
N SER A 19 4.23 1.22 -12.37
CA SER A 19 5.64 0.87 -12.37
C SER A 19 6.29 1.23 -11.05
N ILE A 20 7.09 0.32 -10.50
CA ILE A 20 7.96 0.62 -9.36
C ILE A 20 9.22 1.35 -9.85
N PHE A 21 9.56 2.44 -9.18
CA PHE A 21 10.85 3.09 -9.32
C PHE A 21 11.85 2.42 -8.39
N VAL A 22 12.97 1.95 -8.94
CA VAL A 22 14.07 1.37 -8.15
C VAL A 22 15.30 2.23 -8.35
N GLY A 23 15.77 2.84 -7.28
CA GLY A 23 16.94 3.69 -7.27
C GLY A 23 18.25 2.92 -7.40
N ASN A 24 19.32 3.63 -7.75
CA ASN A 24 20.67 3.08 -7.84
C ASN A 24 21.46 3.20 -6.53
N GLY A 25 20.86 3.71 -5.47
CA GLY A 25 21.41 3.73 -4.12
C GLY A 25 20.79 4.83 -3.26
N ILE A 26 21.46 5.15 -2.15
CA ILE A 26 20.98 6.10 -1.12
C ILE A 26 20.55 7.47 -1.66
N ILE A 27 21.18 7.95 -2.75
CA ILE A 27 20.87 9.26 -3.35
C ILE A 27 19.48 9.31 -3.98
N ASP A 28 18.95 8.16 -4.39
CA ASP A 28 17.65 8.05 -5.06
C ASP A 28 16.52 7.78 -4.08
N PHE A 29 16.80 7.67 -2.78
CA PHE A 29 15.82 7.27 -1.77
C PHE A 29 14.58 8.16 -1.72
N GLU A 30 14.75 9.49 -1.75
CA GLU A 30 13.60 10.40 -1.74
C GLU A 30 12.77 10.29 -3.02
N SER A 31 13.41 9.92 -4.13
CA SER A 31 12.69 9.58 -5.37
C SER A 31 11.97 8.25 -5.22
N GLU A 32 12.59 7.18 -4.70
CA GLU A 32 11.90 5.92 -4.39
C GLU A 32 10.68 6.14 -3.49
N ARG A 33 10.85 6.88 -2.40
CA ARG A 33 9.78 7.17 -1.45
C ARG A 33 8.63 7.92 -2.11
N ARG A 34 8.91 8.87 -3.00
CA ARG A 34 7.89 9.68 -3.66
C ARG A 34 7.19 8.90 -4.78
N GLU A 35 7.95 8.31 -5.68
CA GLU A 35 7.42 7.65 -6.88
C GLU A 35 6.69 6.34 -6.55
N ASN A 36 7.08 5.65 -5.47
CA ASN A 36 6.43 4.39 -5.05
C ASN A 36 5.33 4.59 -4.00
N MET A 37 5.03 5.84 -3.63
CA MET A 37 3.97 6.14 -2.68
C MET A 37 2.61 5.93 -3.34
N LEU A 38 1.84 4.98 -2.79
CA LEU A 38 0.49 4.72 -3.23
C LEU A 38 -0.50 4.94 -2.10
N THR A 39 -1.69 5.39 -2.49
CA THR A 39 -2.72 5.80 -1.55
C THR A 39 -4.08 5.33 -2.04
N ILE A 40 -4.89 4.84 -1.10
CA ILE A 40 -6.28 4.43 -1.34
C ILE A 40 -7.16 5.19 -0.35
N SER A 41 -8.13 5.90 -0.90
CA SER A 41 -9.28 6.44 -0.16
C SER A 41 -10.51 5.58 -0.46
N ILE A 42 -11.49 5.60 0.43
CA ILE A 42 -12.78 4.92 0.26
C ILE A 42 -13.88 5.83 0.80
N SER A 43 -15.08 5.78 0.22
CA SER A 43 -16.25 6.45 0.82
C SER A 43 -16.89 5.56 1.88
N PHE A 44 -17.63 6.17 2.79
CA PHE A 44 -18.38 5.47 3.83
C PHE A 44 -19.33 4.39 3.27
N GLU A 45 -20.02 4.68 2.17
CA GLU A 45 -20.96 3.75 1.54
C GLU A 45 -20.25 2.49 1.04
N ILE A 46 -19.10 2.66 0.38
CA ILE A 46 -18.31 1.53 -0.15
C ILE A 46 -17.67 0.76 1.01
N ALA A 47 -17.16 1.47 2.04
CA ALA A 47 -16.54 0.84 3.21
C ALA A 47 -17.47 -0.15 3.91
N LYS A 48 -18.76 0.19 4.06
CA LYS A 48 -19.78 -0.69 4.65
C LYS A 48 -20.02 -2.00 3.89
N GLU A 49 -19.73 -2.02 2.60
CA GLU A 49 -19.90 -3.20 1.74
C GLU A 49 -18.64 -4.05 1.62
N CYS A 50 -17.51 -3.47 2.03
CA CYS A 50 -16.22 -4.10 2.00
C CYS A 50 -15.99 -4.97 3.23
N LYS A 51 -15.23 -6.03 3.03
CA LYS A 51 -14.67 -6.88 4.07
C LYS A 51 -13.15 -6.77 4.01
N VAL A 52 -12.51 -7.03 5.14
CA VAL A 52 -11.05 -7.13 5.23
C VAL A 52 -10.48 -8.05 4.15
N SER A 53 -11.15 -9.18 3.88
CA SER A 53 -10.73 -10.15 2.86
C SER A 53 -10.63 -9.58 1.44
N ASP A 54 -11.45 -8.57 1.09
CA ASP A 54 -11.39 -7.98 -0.25
C ASP A 54 -10.07 -7.22 -0.47
N PHE A 55 -9.65 -6.48 0.56
CA PHE A 55 -8.36 -5.78 0.57
C PHE A 55 -7.18 -6.74 0.66
N LEU A 56 -7.30 -7.84 1.42
CA LEU A 56 -6.25 -8.86 1.43
C LEU A 56 -6.03 -9.49 0.04
N VAL A 57 -7.10 -9.70 -0.73
CA VAL A 57 -6.99 -10.16 -2.13
C VAL A 57 -6.30 -9.09 -3.00
N PHE A 58 -6.68 -7.82 -2.85
CA PHE A 58 -6.02 -6.71 -3.54
C PHE A 58 -4.51 -6.64 -3.22
N PHE A 59 -4.13 -6.61 -1.95
CA PHE A 59 -2.73 -6.52 -1.52
C PHE A 59 -1.92 -7.75 -1.96
N LYS A 60 -2.51 -8.94 -1.98
CA LYS A 60 -1.86 -10.13 -2.52
C LYS A 60 -1.48 -9.92 -3.98
N LYS A 61 -2.41 -9.48 -4.83
CA LYS A 61 -2.15 -9.19 -6.25
C LYS A 61 -1.10 -8.08 -6.43
N LEU A 62 -1.22 -7.01 -5.65
CA LEU A 62 -0.25 -5.90 -5.66
C LEU A 62 1.16 -6.39 -5.35
N VAL A 63 1.34 -7.14 -4.25
CA VAL A 63 2.64 -7.65 -3.83
C VAL A 63 3.20 -8.65 -4.84
N GLU A 64 2.38 -9.53 -5.40
CA GLU A 64 2.79 -10.44 -6.48
C GLU A 64 3.26 -9.67 -7.73
N ASN A 65 2.57 -8.60 -8.11
CA ASN A 65 2.99 -7.75 -9.22
C ASN A 65 4.31 -7.03 -8.89
N ARG A 66 4.45 -6.42 -7.71
CA ARG A 66 5.69 -5.76 -7.27
C ARG A 66 6.88 -6.71 -7.26
N LYS A 67 6.69 -7.96 -6.80
CA LYS A 67 7.73 -9.01 -6.88
C LYS A 67 8.20 -9.25 -8.31
N LYS A 68 7.28 -9.35 -9.27
CA LYS A 68 7.62 -9.53 -10.69
C LYS A 68 8.41 -8.34 -11.25
N GLN A 69 7.98 -7.12 -10.95
CA GLN A 69 8.70 -5.92 -11.38
C GLN A 69 10.12 -5.82 -10.78
N LEU A 70 10.33 -6.45 -9.62
CA LEU A 70 11.61 -6.49 -8.92
C LEU A 70 12.55 -7.62 -9.38
N GLU A 71 12.12 -8.55 -10.23
CA GLU A 71 12.96 -9.66 -10.73
C GLU A 71 14.28 -9.20 -11.38
N PRO A 72 14.33 -8.10 -12.18
CA PRO A 72 15.58 -7.59 -12.74
C PRO A 72 16.55 -7.02 -11.68
N TYR A 73 16.07 -6.71 -10.48
CA TYR A 73 16.81 -6.05 -9.41
C TYR A 73 17.20 -7.03 -8.29
N PHE A 74 17.69 -8.21 -8.66
CA PHE A 74 17.98 -9.34 -7.75
C PHE A 74 18.94 -9.02 -6.58
N ASN A 75 19.74 -7.96 -6.71
CA ASN A 75 20.68 -7.51 -5.67
C ASN A 75 20.09 -6.41 -4.76
N ARG A 76 18.88 -5.91 -5.04
CA ARG A 76 18.19 -4.91 -4.23
C ARG A 76 17.20 -5.57 -3.30
N ARG A 77 17.37 -5.35 -2.00
CA ARG A 77 16.37 -5.73 -1.01
C ARG A 77 15.40 -4.58 -0.87
N MET A 78 14.12 -4.82 -1.14
CA MET A 78 13.06 -3.83 -0.98
C MET A 78 12.19 -4.16 0.23
N ILE A 79 11.71 -3.12 0.91
CA ILE A 79 10.76 -3.22 2.02
C ILE A 79 9.42 -2.70 1.51
N PHE A 80 8.40 -3.55 1.56
CA PHE A 80 7.01 -3.15 1.36
C PHE A 80 6.34 -2.97 2.71
N TYR A 81 5.67 -1.84 2.91
CA TYR A 81 4.93 -1.56 4.13
C TYR A 81 3.63 -0.81 3.83
N VAL A 82 2.65 -1.00 4.71
CA VAL A 82 1.31 -0.42 4.65
C VAL A 82 1.05 0.23 5.99
N TRP A 83 0.36 1.37 6.01
CA TRP A 83 -0.17 1.98 7.23
C TRP A 83 -1.49 2.67 6.92
N PHE A 84 -2.26 2.92 7.97
CA PHE A 84 -3.47 3.69 7.90
C PHE A 84 -3.18 5.12 8.38
N ASP A 85 -3.36 6.10 7.50
CA ASP A 85 -3.38 7.52 7.86
C ASP A 85 -4.79 7.88 8.30
N GLU A 86 -5.01 7.86 9.62
CA GLU A 86 -6.32 8.05 10.23
C GLU A 86 -6.92 9.42 9.87
N GLN A 87 -6.11 10.48 9.92
CA GLN A 87 -6.57 11.86 9.69
C GLN A 87 -6.97 12.11 8.23
N ALA A 88 -6.32 11.43 7.29
CA ALA A 88 -6.66 11.51 5.88
C ALA A 88 -7.70 10.45 5.45
N ALA A 89 -8.12 9.56 6.34
CA ALA A 89 -8.94 8.38 6.04
C ALA A 89 -8.38 7.59 4.84
N GLN A 90 -7.06 7.32 4.85
CA GLN A 90 -6.33 6.75 3.72
C GLN A 90 -5.50 5.54 4.13
N LEU A 91 -5.62 4.44 3.39
CA LEU A 91 -4.56 3.43 3.37
C LEU A 91 -3.41 3.94 2.51
N ARG A 92 -2.22 3.92 3.07
CA ARG A 92 -0.99 4.27 2.36
C ARG A 92 -0.03 3.10 2.38
N PHE A 93 0.73 2.98 1.31
CA PHE A 93 1.71 1.92 1.18
C PHE A 93 2.83 2.35 0.25
N ASN A 94 3.99 1.76 0.48
CA ASN A 94 5.20 2.12 -0.25
C ASN A 94 6.12 0.90 -0.38
N CYS A 95 7.02 0.97 -1.36
CA CYS A 95 8.08 -0.02 -1.57
C CYS A 95 9.40 0.72 -1.76
N ILE A 96 10.32 0.60 -0.80
CA ILE A 96 11.59 1.36 -0.77
C ILE A 96 12.77 0.42 -0.58
N SER A 97 13.98 0.84 -0.95
CA SER A 97 15.19 0.08 -0.65
C SER A 97 15.40 -0.10 0.86
N ALA A 98 15.79 -1.32 1.26
CA ALA A 98 16.16 -1.68 2.63
C ALA A 98 17.54 -1.12 3.04
N GLU A 99 18.24 -0.43 2.14
CA GLU A 99 19.47 0.31 2.46
C GLU A 99 19.24 1.32 3.59
N HIS A 100 18.04 1.87 3.66
CA HIS A 100 17.55 2.55 4.84
C HIS A 100 16.98 1.52 5.82
N LYS A 101 17.66 1.35 6.96
CA LYS A 101 17.29 0.39 8.02
C LYS A 101 15.94 0.67 8.67
N ILE A 102 15.34 1.84 8.42
CA ILE A 102 14.13 2.33 9.09
C ILE A 102 13.23 2.96 8.02
N PRO A 103 11.92 2.64 7.98
CA PRO A 103 10.94 3.37 7.18
C PRO A 103 10.95 4.89 7.52
N PRO A 104 10.44 5.76 6.64
CA PRO A 104 10.53 7.22 6.79
C PRO A 104 9.54 7.79 7.83
N PHE A 105 9.39 7.10 8.96
CA PHE A 105 8.57 7.53 10.09
C PHE A 105 9.50 8.03 11.20
N ASN A 106 9.38 9.30 11.56
CA ASN A 106 10.09 9.88 12.70
C ASN A 106 9.39 9.59 14.04
N VAL A 107 8.72 8.45 14.13
CA VAL A 107 7.93 8.03 15.30
C VAL A 107 8.19 6.55 15.59
N GLU A 108 7.87 6.12 16.80
CA GLU A 108 7.93 4.70 17.15
C GLU A 108 6.98 3.88 16.26
N ILE A 109 7.51 2.84 15.64
CA ILE A 109 6.76 1.98 14.73
C ILE A 109 6.33 0.73 15.49
N LYS A 110 5.02 0.53 15.62
CA LYS A 110 4.43 -0.73 16.07
C LYS A 110 4.06 -1.57 14.86
N LEU A 111 4.69 -2.73 14.72
CA LEU A 111 4.30 -3.71 13.70
C LEU A 111 3.02 -4.42 14.13
N VAL A 112 2.05 -4.47 13.22
CA VAL A 112 0.75 -5.14 13.40
C VAL A 112 0.42 -5.94 12.15
N ALA A 113 -0.56 -6.84 12.23
CA ALA A 113 -0.99 -7.59 11.07
C ALA A 113 -1.76 -6.69 10.07
N LEU A 114 -1.70 -7.03 8.78
CA LEU A 114 -2.32 -6.22 7.72
C LEU A 114 -3.85 -6.16 7.84
N ASP A 115 -4.47 -7.23 8.33
CA ASP A 115 -5.90 -7.28 8.62
C ASP A 115 -6.32 -6.31 9.73
N GLU A 116 -5.49 -6.09 10.75
CA GLU A 116 -5.70 -5.04 11.75
C GLU A 116 -5.73 -3.66 11.10
N ILE A 117 -4.74 -3.33 10.25
CA ILE A 117 -4.66 -2.04 9.55
C ILE A 117 -5.90 -1.81 8.67
N ILE A 118 -6.34 -2.84 7.93
CA ILE A 118 -7.53 -2.76 7.07
C ILE A 118 -8.79 -2.63 7.92
N THR A 119 -8.85 -3.30 9.07
CA THR A 119 -9.99 -3.21 10.00
C THR A 119 -10.14 -1.78 10.51
N ASP A 120 -9.03 -1.15 10.92
CA ASP A 120 -9.04 0.24 11.39
C ASP A 120 -9.44 1.21 10.27
N PHE A 121 -8.93 1.00 9.05
CA PHE A 121 -9.31 1.79 7.88
C PHE A 121 -10.81 1.73 7.59
N LEU A 122 -11.40 0.54 7.55
CA LEU A 122 -12.82 0.35 7.23
C LEU A 122 -13.77 0.85 8.32
N ASN A 123 -13.30 0.94 9.57
CA ASN A 123 -14.07 1.41 10.72
C ASN A 123 -13.71 2.83 11.15
N SER A 124 -12.93 3.54 10.33
CA SER A 124 -12.47 4.88 10.67
C SER A 124 -13.64 5.85 10.89
N LYS A 125 -13.53 6.65 11.96
CA LYS A 125 -14.47 7.75 12.26
C LYS A 125 -14.37 8.93 11.30
N TYR A 126 -13.35 8.94 10.43
CA TYR A 126 -13.10 9.98 9.43
C TYR A 126 -13.64 9.61 8.03
N LEU A 127 -14.33 8.47 7.90
CA LEU A 127 -15.07 8.09 6.70
C LEU A 127 -16.43 8.78 6.62
#